data_AF-A0A914W0I8-F1
#
_entry.id   AF-A0A914W0I8-F1
#
_cell.length_a   1.000
_cell.length_b   1.000
_cell.length_c   1.000
_cell.angle_alpha   90.00
_cell.angle_beta   90.00
_cell.angle_gamma   90.00
#
_symmetry.space_group_name_H-M   'P 1'
#
loop_
_entity.id
_entity.type
_entity.pdbx_description
1 polymer ?
#
loop_
_entity_poly.entity_id
_entity_poly.type
_entity_poly.pdbx_seq_one_letter_code
_entity_poly.pdbx_strand_id
1 'polypeptide(L)'
;MMEEREDTVEEEEDVLIPSVLSTARALIEFQSNLEQEYKKEEVDFDTFYETEFKQKDLIETILDLYTAMRNQRRQAFQSPASDYLEFIEKNIGKKDAIEALQAAEKNWDHFMKELDDCMKAKWQEGEKEYVDVIDIGHVKVTDCENDKTVALRDILSTKYGRCALFVLIRYYGCPVCFAHVRALVDRAKEFETKCANIIIVCRGTKEGGAKWKQLTGVTFPVLADEQSEFVRSLHFGASIWDLCNMAVFHWRAKVRAVGDTEYRGYVEDKLHDFYQLGGDIIVDAKGKLISVYKSKSTTDRPSVDELLKFIPNFDQPALNNPSRKPSVAACQQLLTTAAVNNPRSKSLQYAWRKADEQQFKYCDYSSAKPQTESSTNVT
;
A
#
# COMPACT_ATOMS: atom_id res chain seq x y z
N MET A 1 -50.11 35.87 13.42
CA MET A 1 -48.70 36.24 13.64
C MET A 1 -47.87 34.97 13.54
N MET A 2 -47.45 34.64 12.32
CA MET A 2 -46.37 33.69 12.06
C MET A 2 -45.20 34.58 11.65
N GLU A 3 -44.17 34.65 12.49
CA GLU A 3 -42.89 35.26 12.11
C GLU A 3 -42.16 34.25 11.22
N GLU A 4 -42.00 34.63 9.95
CA GLU A 4 -41.08 33.96 9.03
C GLU A 4 -39.66 34.13 9.59
N ARG A 5 -39.03 33.02 9.96
CA ARG A 5 -37.58 32.98 10.15
C ARG A 5 -36.95 33.06 8.76
N GLU A 6 -36.45 34.22 8.42
CA GLU A 6 -35.43 34.37 7.39
C GLU A 6 -34.20 33.56 7.85
N ASP A 7 -34.03 32.38 7.27
CA ASP A 7 -32.76 31.66 7.32
C ASP A 7 -31.73 32.53 6.58
N THR A 8 -30.98 33.30 7.34
CA THR A 8 -29.75 33.93 6.85
C THR A 8 -28.80 32.81 6.44
N VAL A 9 -28.71 32.55 5.14
CA VAL A 9 -27.57 31.87 4.54
C VAL A 9 -26.37 32.77 4.84
N GLU A 10 -25.67 32.48 5.94
CA GLU A 10 -24.34 33.05 6.17
C GLU A 10 -23.54 32.80 4.89
N GLU A 11 -23.01 33.88 4.30
CA GLU A 11 -22.03 33.81 3.23
C GLU A 11 -20.87 32.97 3.75
N GLU A 12 -20.86 31.66 3.46
CA GLU A 12 -19.65 30.86 3.59
C GLU A 12 -18.61 31.56 2.71
N GLU A 13 -17.71 32.34 3.34
CA GLU A 13 -16.58 32.95 2.67
C GLU A 13 -15.96 31.90 1.76
N ASP A 14 -15.68 32.28 0.50
CA ASP A 14 -15.06 31.38 -0.47
C ASP A 14 -13.61 31.08 -0.04
N VAL A 15 -13.46 30.18 0.94
CA VAL A 15 -12.18 29.77 1.55
C VAL A 15 -11.29 29.08 0.53
N LEU A 16 -11.86 28.58 -0.57
CA LEU A 16 -11.12 27.86 -1.59
C LEU A 16 -10.15 28.78 -2.34
N ILE A 17 -10.54 30.02 -2.66
CA ILE A 17 -9.65 30.98 -3.33
C ILE A 17 -8.40 31.31 -2.49
N PRO A 18 -8.53 31.72 -1.21
CA PRO A 18 -7.38 31.89 -0.32
C PRO A 18 -6.50 30.64 -0.24
N SER A 19 -7.08 29.44 -0.14
CA SER A 19 -6.30 28.19 -0.08
C SER A 19 -5.51 27.92 -1.36
N VAL A 20 -6.08 28.15 -2.55
CA VAL A 20 -5.37 28.00 -3.83
C VAL A 20 -4.19 28.95 -3.92
N LEU A 21 -4.41 30.24 -3.63
CA LEU A 21 -3.35 31.26 -3.71
C LEU A 21 -2.27 31.03 -2.65
N SER A 22 -2.66 30.62 -1.43
CA SER A 22 -1.71 30.27 -0.36
C SER A 22 -0.84 29.08 -0.76
N THR A 23 -1.43 28.05 -1.37
CA THR A 23 -0.70 26.88 -1.88
C THR A 23 0.31 27.25 -2.96
N ALA A 24 -0.10 28.06 -3.93
CA ALA A 24 0.80 28.52 -4.99
C ALA A 24 1.99 29.32 -4.42
N ARG A 25 1.75 30.22 -3.46
CA ARG A 25 2.82 31.00 -2.80
C ARG A 25 3.77 30.11 -2.00
N ALA A 26 3.23 29.18 -1.21
CA ALA A 26 4.02 28.26 -0.40
C ALA A 26 4.93 27.39 -1.28
N LEU A 27 4.44 26.90 -2.43
CA LEU A 27 5.25 26.16 -3.40
C LEU A 27 6.42 27.00 -3.92
N ILE A 28 6.17 28.25 -4.33
CA ILE A 28 7.20 29.15 -4.86
C ILE A 28 8.25 29.50 -3.80
N GLU A 29 7.80 29.81 -2.57
CA GLU A 29 8.69 30.14 -1.46
C GLU A 29 9.55 28.93 -1.07
N PHE A 30 8.94 27.76 -0.93
CA PHE A 30 9.64 26.54 -0.59
C PHE A 30 10.67 26.13 -1.65
N GLN A 31 10.30 26.22 -2.94
CA GLN A 31 11.24 26.01 -4.05
C GLN A 31 12.41 27.00 -3.97
N SER A 32 12.13 28.29 -3.78
CA SER A 32 13.15 29.33 -3.74
C SER A 32 14.15 29.13 -2.60
N ASN A 33 13.65 28.75 -1.42
CA ASN A 33 14.49 28.43 -0.26
C ASN A 33 15.38 27.21 -0.55
N LEU A 34 14.80 26.16 -1.15
CA LEU A 34 15.54 24.96 -1.49
C LEU A 34 16.61 25.19 -2.56
N GLU A 35 16.31 25.97 -3.60
CA GLU A 35 17.30 26.38 -4.60
C GLU A 35 18.45 27.18 -3.98
N GLN A 36 18.17 28.05 -3.01
CA GLN A 36 19.19 28.83 -2.31
C GLN A 36 20.09 27.95 -1.45
N GLU A 37 19.53 27.00 -0.71
CA GLU A 37 20.32 26.04 0.09
C GLU A 37 21.17 25.14 -0.80
N TYR A 38 20.60 24.61 -1.89
CA TYR A 38 21.33 23.74 -2.81
C TYR A 38 22.53 24.43 -3.47
N LYS A 39 22.43 25.74 -3.76
CA LYS A 39 23.51 26.54 -4.35
C LYS A 39 24.68 26.79 -3.39
N LYS A 40 24.58 26.47 -2.10
CA LYS A 40 25.67 26.67 -1.12
C LYS A 40 26.80 25.61 -1.20
N GLU A 41 26.80 24.76 -2.23
CA GLU A 41 27.86 23.79 -2.60
C GLU A 41 28.27 22.72 -1.58
N GLU A 42 27.80 22.74 -0.33
CA GLU A 42 28.20 21.78 0.72
C GLU A 42 27.04 20.98 1.34
N VAL A 43 25.83 21.05 0.78
CA VAL A 43 24.71 20.34 1.40
C VAL A 43 24.62 18.90 0.87
N ASP A 44 25.04 17.96 1.70
CA ASP A 44 24.65 16.56 1.60
C ASP A 44 23.11 16.48 1.63
N PHE A 45 22.50 15.97 0.57
CA PHE A 45 21.05 15.97 0.45
C PHE A 45 20.38 15.11 1.54
N ASP A 46 21.06 14.11 2.10
CA ASP A 46 20.55 13.35 3.25
C ASP A 46 20.46 14.24 4.50
N THR A 47 21.49 15.05 4.73
CA THR A 47 21.50 16.08 5.78
C THR A 47 20.39 17.11 5.53
N PHE A 48 20.27 17.63 4.31
CA PHE A 48 19.20 18.55 3.91
C PHE A 48 17.80 17.95 4.15
N TYR A 49 17.64 16.68 3.78
CA TYR A 49 16.37 15.98 3.91
C TYR A 49 15.93 15.93 5.38
N GLU A 50 16.85 15.58 6.26
CA GLU A 50 16.60 15.43 7.69
C GLU A 50 16.43 16.75 8.44
N THR A 51 17.08 17.84 8.01
CA THR A 51 17.07 19.13 8.69
C THR A 51 16.03 20.11 8.16
N GLU A 52 15.87 20.20 6.84
CA GLU A 52 15.09 21.26 6.17
C GLU A 52 13.91 20.69 5.38
N PHE A 53 14.07 19.52 4.76
CA PHE A 53 13.03 18.91 3.94
C PHE A 53 12.01 18.10 4.75
N LYS A 54 11.99 18.15 6.08
CA LYS A 54 10.92 17.54 6.88
C LYS A 54 9.59 18.22 6.53
N GLN A 55 8.94 17.60 5.54
CA GLN A 55 7.87 18.01 4.62
C GLN A 55 6.54 18.47 5.27
N LYS A 56 6.56 18.97 6.50
CA LYS A 56 5.34 19.36 7.19
C LYS A 56 4.68 20.52 6.46
N ASP A 57 5.40 21.61 6.18
CA ASP A 57 4.74 22.83 5.74
C ASP A 57 4.12 22.74 4.34
N LEU A 58 4.81 22.12 3.37
CA LEU A 58 4.27 22.01 2.00
C LEU A 58 3.12 21.00 1.90
N ILE A 59 3.26 19.82 2.52
CA ILE A 59 2.18 18.81 2.50
C ILE A 59 0.98 19.30 3.32
N GLU A 60 1.19 19.98 4.45
CA GLU A 60 0.10 20.60 5.22
C GLU A 60 -0.61 21.67 4.36
N THR A 61 0.12 22.51 3.62
CA THR A 61 -0.53 23.54 2.78
C THR A 61 -1.38 22.91 1.67
N ILE A 62 -0.89 21.86 1.00
CA ILE A 62 -1.68 21.12 0.01
C ILE A 62 -2.84 20.40 0.70
N LEU A 63 -2.65 19.85 1.90
CA LEU A 63 -3.75 19.26 2.69
C LEU A 63 -4.83 20.29 3.01
N ASP A 64 -4.49 21.54 3.35
CA ASP A 64 -5.45 22.61 3.59
C ASP A 64 -6.27 22.91 2.34
N LEU A 65 -5.65 22.92 1.16
CA LEU A 65 -6.36 23.03 -0.12
C LEU A 65 -7.36 21.88 -0.31
N TYR A 66 -6.92 20.63 -0.12
CA TYR A 66 -7.81 19.47 -0.24
C TYR A 66 -8.91 19.46 0.82
N THR A 67 -8.64 20.00 2.02
CA THR A 67 -9.62 20.14 3.10
C THR A 67 -10.66 21.21 2.78
N ALA A 68 -10.24 22.36 2.23
CA ALA A 68 -11.13 23.40 1.75
C ALA A 68 -12.05 22.86 0.63
N MET A 69 -11.49 22.15 -0.35
CA MET A 69 -12.25 21.49 -1.41
C MET A 69 -13.26 20.48 -0.85
N ARG A 70 -12.85 19.65 0.12
CA ARG A 70 -13.74 18.68 0.79
C ARG A 70 -14.90 19.37 1.51
N ASN A 71 -14.62 20.45 2.23
CA ASN A 71 -15.62 21.19 2.99
C ASN A 71 -16.67 21.82 2.07
N GLN A 72 -16.25 22.35 0.91
CA GLN A 72 -17.15 22.94 -0.08
C GLN A 72 -18.10 21.91 -0.73
N ARG A 73 -17.74 20.62 -0.80
CA ARG A 73 -18.61 19.57 -1.37
C ARG A 73 -18.34 18.17 -0.81
N ARG A 74 -18.95 17.86 0.35
CA ARG A 74 -18.83 16.54 1.02
C ARG A 74 -19.09 15.31 0.12
N GLN A 75 -19.89 15.41 -0.94
CA GLN A 75 -20.26 14.29 -1.81
C GLN A 75 -19.41 14.13 -3.09
N ALA A 76 -18.62 15.13 -3.51
CA ALA A 76 -17.90 15.08 -4.80
C ALA A 76 -16.45 14.58 -4.72
N PHE A 77 -15.92 14.37 -3.52
CA PHE A 77 -14.49 14.13 -3.29
C PHE A 77 -14.02 12.67 -3.49
N GLN A 78 -14.74 11.89 -4.29
CA GLN A 78 -14.42 10.48 -4.57
C GLN A 78 -13.64 10.26 -5.88
N SER A 79 -13.53 11.28 -6.75
CA SER A 79 -12.86 11.16 -8.06
C SER A 79 -11.33 11.26 -7.95
N PRO A 80 -10.51 10.60 -8.81
CA PRO A 80 -9.03 10.61 -8.78
C PRO A 80 -8.36 11.99 -8.74
N ALA A 81 -7.05 12.02 -8.41
CA ALA A 81 -6.26 13.26 -8.34
C ALA A 81 -6.23 14.04 -9.68
N SER A 82 -6.62 13.42 -10.79
CA SER A 82 -6.75 14.07 -12.10
C SER A 82 -7.80 15.18 -12.16
N ASP A 83 -8.72 15.25 -11.20
CA ASP A 83 -9.93 16.08 -11.33
C ASP A 83 -9.93 17.28 -10.37
N TYR A 84 -8.84 17.52 -9.62
CA TYR A 84 -8.81 18.62 -8.63
C TYR A 84 -8.71 20.00 -9.29
N LEU A 85 -7.96 20.14 -10.39
CA LEU A 85 -7.91 21.38 -11.18
C LEU A 85 -9.24 21.67 -11.86
N GLU A 86 -9.89 20.65 -12.44
CA GLU A 86 -11.23 20.79 -13.01
C GLU A 86 -12.25 21.18 -11.94
N PHE A 87 -12.14 20.59 -10.75
CA PHE A 87 -12.95 21.00 -9.59
C PHE A 87 -12.70 22.46 -9.24
N ILE A 88 -11.45 22.88 -9.11
CA ILE A 88 -11.09 24.26 -8.81
C ILE A 88 -11.63 25.21 -9.89
N GLU A 89 -11.45 24.88 -11.17
CA GLU A 89 -11.93 25.66 -12.32
C GLU A 89 -13.44 25.85 -12.31
N LYS A 90 -14.18 24.78 -12.03
CA LYS A 90 -15.64 24.80 -11.97
C LYS A 90 -16.19 25.61 -10.80
N ASN A 91 -15.47 25.70 -9.68
CA ASN A 91 -16.00 26.29 -8.44
C ASN A 91 -15.43 27.68 -8.12
N ILE A 92 -14.25 28.05 -8.62
CA ILE A 92 -13.59 29.33 -8.27
C ILE A 92 -13.84 30.41 -9.32
N GLY A 93 -13.94 30.07 -10.60
CA GLY A 93 -14.12 31.05 -11.70
C GLY A 93 -12.99 32.08 -11.87
N LYS A 94 -11.92 32.04 -11.05
CA LYS A 94 -10.74 32.91 -11.13
C LYS A 94 -9.58 32.22 -11.83
N LYS A 95 -9.58 32.29 -13.16
CA LYS A 95 -8.57 31.69 -14.04
C LYS A 95 -7.12 32.00 -13.61
N ASP A 96 -6.82 33.24 -13.24
CA ASP A 96 -5.47 33.67 -12.83
C ASP A 96 -4.94 32.91 -11.59
N ALA A 97 -5.80 32.57 -10.63
CA ALA A 97 -5.40 31.83 -9.43
C ALA A 97 -5.06 30.37 -9.75
N ILE A 98 -5.78 29.78 -10.70
CA ILE A 98 -5.58 28.41 -11.18
C ILE A 98 -4.29 28.33 -11.99
N GLU A 99 -4.09 29.29 -12.90
CA GLU A 99 -2.87 29.40 -13.69
C GLU A 99 -1.64 29.60 -12.79
N ALA A 100 -1.75 30.39 -11.73
CA ALA A 100 -0.68 30.57 -10.75
C ALA A 100 -0.33 29.26 -10.02
N LEU A 101 -1.33 28.49 -9.57
CA LEU A 101 -1.10 27.18 -8.93
C LEU A 101 -0.48 26.19 -9.92
N GLN A 102 -1.03 26.06 -11.13
CA GLN A 102 -0.49 25.17 -12.17
C GLN A 102 0.95 25.52 -12.55
N ALA A 103 1.27 26.81 -12.66
CA ALA A 103 2.63 27.26 -12.93
C ALA A 103 3.58 26.91 -11.78
N ALA A 104 3.16 27.14 -10.52
CA ALA A 104 3.96 26.79 -9.35
C ALA A 104 4.23 25.28 -9.28
N GLU A 105 3.21 24.45 -9.53
CA GLU A 105 3.34 22.99 -9.53
C GLU A 105 4.26 22.48 -10.66
N LYS A 106 4.13 23.04 -11.86
CA LYS A 106 5.00 22.68 -12.99
C LYS A 106 6.46 23.09 -12.73
N ASN A 107 6.67 24.26 -12.13
CA ASN A 107 8.01 24.73 -11.77
C ASN A 107 8.64 23.84 -10.70
N TRP A 108 7.86 23.44 -9.69
CA TRP A 108 8.29 22.49 -8.67
C TRP A 108 8.74 21.17 -9.30
N ASP A 109 7.92 20.59 -10.17
CA ASP A 109 8.25 19.32 -10.83
C ASP A 109 9.50 19.44 -11.71
N HIS A 110 9.62 20.53 -12.46
CA HIS A 110 10.82 20.79 -13.25
C HIS A 110 12.08 20.87 -12.37
N PHE A 111 12.01 21.64 -11.28
CA PHE A 111 13.11 21.80 -10.34
C PHE A 111 13.50 20.47 -9.66
N MET A 112 12.54 19.69 -9.16
CA MET A 112 12.79 18.37 -8.59
C MET A 112 13.48 17.44 -9.59
N LYS A 113 13.10 17.53 -10.87
CA LYS A 113 13.71 16.72 -11.93
C LYS A 113 15.16 17.12 -12.21
N GLU A 114 15.46 18.41 -12.27
CA GLU A 114 16.83 18.90 -12.42
C GLU A 114 17.72 18.51 -11.24
N LEU A 115 17.20 18.63 -10.02
CA LEU A 115 17.89 18.21 -8.80
C LEU A 115 18.20 16.71 -8.84
N ASP A 116 17.21 15.90 -9.20
CA ASP A 116 17.33 14.46 -9.34
C ASP A 116 18.40 14.04 -10.36
N ASP A 117 18.41 14.67 -11.54
CA ASP A 117 19.40 14.41 -12.58
C ASP A 117 20.81 14.82 -12.14
N CYS A 118 20.94 15.94 -11.41
CA CYS A 118 22.21 16.37 -10.84
C CYS A 118 22.76 15.37 -9.81
N MET A 119 21.91 14.82 -8.94
CA MET A 119 22.33 13.81 -7.97
C MET A 119 22.69 12.47 -8.61
N LYS A 120 21.90 12.01 -9.59
CA LYS A 120 22.20 10.77 -10.33
C LYS A 120 23.57 10.84 -11.00
N ALA A 121 23.93 11.98 -11.56
CA ALA A 121 25.26 12.20 -12.14
C ALA A 121 26.38 12.03 -11.09
N LYS A 122 26.17 12.46 -9.84
CA LYS A 122 27.13 12.28 -8.73
C LYS A 122 27.21 10.82 -8.25
N TRP A 123 26.09 10.07 -8.29
CA TRP A 123 26.04 8.67 -7.82
C TRP A 123 26.64 7.66 -8.82
N GLN A 124 26.53 7.90 -10.12
CA GLN A 124 27.07 6.98 -11.14
C GLN A 124 28.60 6.84 -11.12
N GLU A 125 29.33 7.72 -10.43
CA GLU A 125 30.78 7.59 -10.23
C GLU A 125 31.17 6.47 -9.24
N GLY A 126 30.22 5.86 -8.52
CA GLY A 126 30.50 4.93 -7.42
C GLY A 126 29.86 3.54 -7.49
N GLU A 127 29.07 3.19 -8.50
CA GLU A 127 28.35 1.91 -8.50
C GLU A 127 29.24 0.70 -8.85
N LYS A 128 29.29 -0.26 -7.92
CA LYS A 128 29.79 -1.62 -8.16
C LYS A 128 28.80 -2.40 -9.01
N GLU A 129 29.27 -3.33 -9.83
CA GLU A 129 28.41 -4.32 -10.50
C GLU A 129 27.55 -5.06 -9.47
N TYR A 130 26.24 -4.89 -9.56
CA TYR A 130 25.30 -5.63 -8.73
C TYR A 130 24.61 -6.73 -9.53
N VAL A 131 24.56 -7.91 -8.93
CA VAL A 131 24.17 -9.16 -9.55
C VAL A 131 22.65 -9.19 -9.72
N ASP A 132 22.17 -9.55 -10.91
CA ASP A 132 20.77 -9.96 -11.12
C ASP A 132 20.46 -11.13 -10.18
N VAL A 133 19.74 -10.86 -9.08
CA VAL A 133 19.44 -11.88 -8.08
C VAL A 133 18.30 -12.77 -8.59
N ILE A 134 18.66 -13.91 -9.17
CA ILE A 134 17.73 -14.96 -9.63
C ILE A 134 17.15 -15.77 -8.44
N ASP A 135 17.82 -15.74 -7.28
CA ASP A 135 17.49 -16.53 -6.08
C ASP A 135 17.67 -15.71 -4.80
N ILE A 136 16.55 -15.39 -4.14
CA ILE A 136 16.54 -14.64 -2.88
C ILE A 136 16.48 -15.55 -1.64
N GLY A 137 16.54 -16.88 -1.82
CA GLY A 137 16.33 -17.82 -0.73
C GLY A 137 17.32 -17.69 0.44
N HIS A 138 18.49 -17.09 0.20
CA HIS A 138 19.54 -16.86 1.19
C HIS A 138 19.34 -15.59 2.04
N VAL A 139 18.48 -14.67 1.59
CA VAL A 139 18.19 -13.41 2.28
C VAL A 139 17.63 -13.70 3.67
N LYS A 140 18.16 -13.03 4.69
CA LYS A 140 17.70 -13.19 6.07
C LYS A 140 16.67 -12.14 6.43
N VAL A 141 15.61 -12.58 7.10
CA VAL A 141 14.54 -11.71 7.62
C VAL A 141 14.09 -12.20 8.99
N THR A 142 13.58 -11.28 9.80
CA THR A 142 13.07 -11.57 11.15
C THR A 142 11.55 -11.71 11.11
N ASP A 143 11.00 -12.84 11.56
CA ASP A 143 9.56 -13.00 11.75
C ASP A 143 9.10 -12.15 12.96
N CYS A 144 8.27 -11.14 12.70
CA CYS A 144 7.84 -10.18 13.73
C CYS A 144 6.96 -10.81 14.83
N GLU A 145 6.45 -12.02 14.66
CA GLU A 145 5.59 -12.68 15.65
C GLU A 145 6.36 -13.58 16.62
N ASN A 146 7.48 -14.18 16.17
CA ASN A 146 8.18 -15.22 16.93
C ASN A 146 9.66 -14.90 17.19
N ASP A 147 10.11 -13.69 16.82
CA ASP A 147 11.47 -13.19 17.04
C ASP A 147 12.56 -14.12 16.49
N LYS A 148 12.29 -14.73 15.34
CA LYS A 148 13.19 -15.67 14.71
C LYS A 148 13.70 -15.08 13.41
N THR A 149 15.00 -14.79 13.35
CA THR A 149 15.70 -14.50 12.09
C THR A 149 16.00 -15.80 11.37
N VAL A 150 15.58 -15.89 10.11
CA VAL A 150 15.66 -17.09 9.27
C VAL A 150 15.92 -16.68 7.82
N ALA A 151 16.51 -17.58 7.05
CA ALA A 151 16.61 -17.40 5.60
C ALA A 151 15.22 -17.58 4.97
N LEU A 152 14.91 -16.83 3.90
CA LEU A 152 13.63 -16.93 3.20
C LEU A 152 13.32 -18.37 2.77
N ARG A 153 14.32 -19.12 2.32
CA ARG A 153 14.15 -20.52 1.91
C ARG A 153 13.61 -21.41 3.02
N ASP A 154 14.04 -21.20 4.26
CA ASP A 154 13.60 -21.99 5.41
C ASP A 154 12.12 -21.71 5.70
N ILE A 155 11.72 -20.47 5.51
CA ILE A 155 10.34 -20.01 5.69
C ILE A 155 9.43 -20.55 4.57
N LEU A 156 9.86 -20.44 3.32
CA LEU A 156 9.11 -20.88 2.14
C LEU A 156 8.88 -22.40 2.14
N SER A 157 9.93 -23.18 2.43
CA SER A 157 9.88 -24.64 2.39
C SER A 157 9.05 -25.29 3.51
N THR A 158 8.87 -24.60 4.64
CA THR A 158 8.22 -25.16 5.83
C THR A 158 6.85 -24.57 6.15
N LYS A 159 6.60 -23.32 5.74
CA LYS A 159 5.45 -22.53 6.22
C LYS A 159 4.54 -22.05 5.09
N TYR A 160 5.05 -21.83 3.87
CA TYR A 160 4.33 -21.07 2.85
C TYR A 160 4.23 -21.77 1.48
N GLY A 161 3.21 -22.63 1.32
CA GLY A 161 2.60 -22.95 0.02
C GLY A 161 3.55 -23.43 -1.08
N ARG A 162 3.12 -23.33 -2.35
CA ARG A 162 3.97 -23.62 -3.52
C ARG A 162 4.63 -22.38 -4.11
N CYS A 163 4.11 -21.21 -3.73
CA CYS A 163 4.53 -19.89 -4.16
C CYS A 163 4.27 -18.89 -3.04
N ALA A 164 5.03 -17.81 -3.02
CA ALA A 164 4.80 -16.68 -2.14
C ALA A 164 4.88 -15.36 -2.90
N LEU A 165 3.93 -14.47 -2.61
CA LEU A 165 3.96 -13.05 -2.90
C LEU A 165 4.54 -12.32 -1.69
N PHE A 166 5.74 -11.78 -1.83
CA PHE A 166 6.32 -10.84 -0.89
C PHE A 166 5.92 -9.42 -1.28
N VAL A 167 5.22 -8.74 -0.39
CA VAL A 167 4.78 -7.36 -0.52
C VAL A 167 5.75 -6.49 0.27
N LEU A 168 6.67 -5.84 -0.44
CA LEU A 168 7.60 -4.90 0.17
C LEU A 168 6.88 -3.57 0.41
N ILE A 169 6.73 -3.21 1.68
CA ILE A 169 6.23 -1.89 2.08
C ILE A 169 7.40 -0.97 2.41
N ARG A 170 7.23 0.33 2.17
CA ARG A 170 8.29 1.34 2.33
C ARG A 170 8.69 1.53 3.80
N TYR A 171 7.66 1.68 4.63
CA TYR A 171 7.74 1.81 6.08
C TYR A 171 6.34 1.51 6.64
N TYR A 172 6.25 1.16 7.92
CA TYR A 172 4.96 0.81 8.56
C TYR A 172 3.92 1.92 8.47
N GLY A 173 4.37 3.18 8.48
CA GLY A 173 3.54 4.36 8.34
C GLY A 173 3.19 4.78 6.89
N CYS A 174 3.36 3.91 5.88
CA CYS A 174 3.09 4.31 4.50
C CYS A 174 1.62 4.09 4.11
N PRO A 175 0.83 5.15 3.87
CA PRO A 175 -0.59 5.02 3.53
C PRO A 175 -0.83 4.31 2.18
N VAL A 176 0.03 4.53 1.17
CA VAL A 176 -0.09 3.82 -0.14
C VAL A 176 0.07 2.32 0.07
N CYS A 177 1.09 1.95 0.85
CA CYS A 177 1.38 0.55 1.14
C CYS A 177 0.23 -0.09 1.93
N PHE A 178 -0.37 0.64 2.87
CA PHE A 178 -1.52 0.15 3.62
C PHE A 178 -2.74 -0.08 2.73
N ALA A 179 -3.07 0.86 1.83
CA ALA A 179 -4.15 0.70 0.87
C ALA A 179 -3.94 -0.52 -0.05
N HIS A 180 -2.71 -0.72 -0.52
CA HIS A 180 -2.33 -1.90 -1.32
C HIS A 180 -2.50 -3.21 -0.53
N VAL A 181 -1.99 -3.28 0.70
CA VAL A 181 -2.16 -4.45 1.56
C VAL A 181 -3.63 -4.75 1.83
N ARG A 182 -4.46 -3.72 2.03
CA ARG A 182 -5.90 -3.91 2.20
C ARG A 182 -6.56 -4.52 0.96
N ALA A 183 -6.24 -4.03 -0.23
CA ALA A 183 -6.74 -4.61 -1.47
C ALA A 183 -6.38 -6.10 -1.60
N LEU A 184 -5.19 -6.48 -1.11
CA LEU A 184 -4.76 -7.88 -1.02
C LEU A 184 -5.53 -8.68 0.05
N VAL A 185 -5.84 -8.08 1.21
CA VAL A 185 -6.67 -8.72 2.25
C VAL A 185 -8.06 -9.05 1.69
N ASP A 186 -8.70 -8.10 1.00
CA ASP A 186 -10.04 -8.27 0.43
C ASP A 186 -10.11 -9.39 -0.60
N ARG A 187 -8.97 -9.72 -1.22
CA ARG A 187 -8.85 -10.73 -2.29
C ARG A 187 -7.91 -11.88 -1.94
N ALA A 188 -7.60 -12.08 -0.66
CA ALA A 188 -6.65 -13.09 -0.19
C ALA A 188 -7.01 -14.52 -0.68
N LYS A 189 -8.32 -14.81 -0.79
CA LYS A 189 -8.82 -16.13 -1.17
C LYS A 189 -8.40 -16.55 -2.59
N GLU A 190 -8.19 -15.61 -3.49
CA GLU A 190 -7.77 -15.88 -4.87
C GLU A 190 -6.32 -16.38 -4.92
N PHE A 191 -5.45 -15.82 -4.07
CA PHE A 191 -4.07 -16.30 -3.90
C PHE A 191 -4.03 -17.68 -3.24
N GLU A 192 -4.83 -17.89 -2.19
CA GLU A 192 -4.95 -19.20 -1.53
C GLU A 192 -5.37 -20.31 -2.50
N THR A 193 -6.36 -20.02 -3.36
CA THR A 193 -6.87 -20.98 -4.36
C THR A 193 -5.78 -21.39 -5.35
N LYS A 194 -4.83 -20.49 -5.61
CA LYS A 194 -3.63 -20.75 -6.41
C LYS A 194 -2.44 -21.26 -5.60
N CYS A 195 -2.64 -21.68 -4.35
CA CYS A 195 -1.57 -22.14 -3.43
C CYS A 195 -0.43 -21.12 -3.21
N ALA A 196 -0.75 -19.83 -3.33
CA ALA A 196 0.17 -18.73 -3.08
C ALA A 196 -0.13 -18.08 -1.72
N ASN A 197 0.92 -17.81 -0.94
CA ASN A 197 0.80 -17.05 0.31
C ASN A 197 1.20 -15.61 0.09
N ILE A 198 0.60 -14.70 0.86
CA ILE A 198 0.96 -13.29 0.87
C ILE A 198 1.75 -13.02 2.15
N ILE A 199 2.90 -12.34 2.02
CA ILE A 199 3.83 -12.06 3.09
C ILE A 199 4.22 -10.59 3.00
N ILE A 200 4.12 -9.85 4.09
CA ILE A 200 4.54 -8.45 4.14
C ILE A 200 6.01 -8.39 4.57
N VAL A 201 6.81 -7.58 3.89
CA VAL A 201 8.20 -7.31 4.24
C VAL A 201 8.40 -5.81 4.40
N CYS A 202 9.09 -5.38 5.45
CA CYS A 202 9.42 -3.98 5.69
C CYS A 202 10.87 -3.87 6.16
N ARG A 203 11.60 -2.86 5.68
CA ARG A 203 12.81 -2.40 6.36
C ARG A 203 12.35 -1.64 7.60
N GLY A 204 12.45 -2.30 8.74
CA GLY A 204 11.86 -1.84 9.99
C GLY A 204 12.25 -2.79 11.10
N THR A 205 12.06 -2.34 12.34
CA THR A 205 12.26 -3.21 13.50
C THR A 205 11.16 -4.28 13.57
N LYS A 206 11.47 -5.39 14.25
CA LYS A 206 10.47 -6.43 14.56
C LYS A 206 9.35 -5.88 15.44
N GLU A 207 9.66 -5.02 16.41
CA GLU A 207 8.68 -4.40 17.31
C GLU A 207 7.73 -3.50 16.52
N GLY A 208 8.28 -2.74 15.57
CA GLY A 208 7.51 -1.93 14.64
C GLY A 208 6.52 -2.78 13.82
N GLY A 209 6.99 -3.91 13.30
CA GLY A 209 6.17 -4.83 12.50
C GLY A 209 5.09 -5.53 13.31
N ALA A 210 5.40 -5.98 14.52
CA ALA A 210 4.44 -6.58 15.43
C ALA A 210 3.33 -5.59 15.81
N LYS A 211 3.71 -4.35 16.17
CA LYS A 211 2.78 -3.27 16.48
C LYS A 211 1.92 -2.89 15.27
N TRP A 212 2.53 -2.79 14.09
CA TRP A 212 1.81 -2.49 12.85
C TRP A 212 0.78 -3.57 12.54
N LYS A 213 1.15 -4.85 12.66
CA LYS A 213 0.22 -5.98 12.50
C LYS A 213 -0.94 -5.90 13.50
N GLN A 214 -0.66 -5.60 14.77
CA GLN A 214 -1.69 -5.43 15.80
C GLN A 214 -2.66 -4.29 15.48
N LEU A 215 -2.15 -3.12 15.05
CA LEU A 215 -2.98 -1.94 14.77
C LEU A 215 -3.83 -2.09 13.50
N THR A 216 -3.29 -2.76 12.49
CA THR A 216 -3.95 -2.96 11.20
C THR A 216 -4.87 -4.17 11.18
N GLY A 217 -4.64 -5.17 12.04
CA GLY A 217 -5.38 -6.42 12.05
C GLY A 217 -5.09 -7.32 10.84
N VAL A 218 -4.03 -7.03 10.07
CA VAL A 218 -3.65 -7.84 8.90
C VAL A 218 -3.30 -9.26 9.34
N THR A 219 -3.82 -10.26 8.62
CA THR A 219 -3.63 -11.68 8.95
C THR A 219 -2.38 -12.28 8.33
N PHE A 220 -1.80 -11.60 7.33
CA PHE A 220 -0.57 -12.03 6.68
C PHE A 220 0.62 -12.03 7.64
N PRO A 221 1.60 -12.93 7.44
CA PRO A 221 2.89 -12.83 8.10
C PRO A 221 3.56 -11.49 7.78
N VAL A 222 4.22 -10.91 8.78
CA VAL A 222 4.99 -9.67 8.64
C VAL A 222 6.44 -9.98 9.00
N LEU A 223 7.35 -9.68 8.09
CA LEU A 223 8.77 -9.92 8.23
C LEU A 223 9.53 -8.58 8.24
N ALA A 224 10.47 -8.46 9.16
CA ALA A 224 11.37 -7.32 9.27
C ALA A 224 12.69 -7.61 8.54
N ASP A 225 13.07 -6.72 7.63
CA ASP A 225 14.36 -6.68 6.94
C ASP A 225 15.29 -5.66 7.61
N GLU A 226 15.66 -5.93 8.86
CA GLU A 226 16.43 -4.99 9.70
C GLU A 226 17.81 -4.64 9.12
N GLN A 227 18.40 -5.56 8.35
CA GLN A 227 19.71 -5.40 7.72
C GLN A 227 19.63 -4.88 6.27
N SER A 228 18.42 -4.59 5.78
CA SER A 228 18.16 -4.17 4.40
C SER A 228 18.66 -5.16 3.34
N GLU A 229 18.86 -6.43 3.68
CA GLU A 229 19.36 -7.44 2.75
C GLU A 229 18.35 -7.65 1.61
N PHE A 230 17.06 -7.68 1.95
CA PHE A 230 15.98 -7.91 1.00
C PHE A 230 15.84 -6.73 0.02
N VAL A 231 15.82 -5.50 0.57
CA VAL A 231 15.68 -4.26 -0.20
C VAL A 231 16.89 -4.02 -1.12
N ARG A 232 18.11 -4.24 -0.61
CA ARG A 232 19.36 -4.06 -1.36
C ARG A 232 19.52 -5.10 -2.46
N SER A 233 19.19 -6.37 -2.18
CA SER A 233 19.35 -7.46 -3.16
C SER A 233 18.53 -7.24 -4.44
N LEU A 234 17.44 -6.48 -4.36
CA LEU A 234 16.50 -6.29 -5.46
C LEU A 234 16.40 -4.84 -5.94
N HIS A 235 17.21 -3.92 -5.40
CA HIS A 235 17.30 -2.52 -5.83
C HIS A 235 15.94 -1.80 -5.81
N PHE A 236 15.26 -1.80 -4.65
CA PHE A 236 14.06 -0.97 -4.44
C PHE A 236 14.41 0.47 -4.01
N GLY A 237 15.51 1.01 -4.54
CA GLY A 237 15.90 2.41 -4.33
C GLY A 237 14.96 3.36 -5.07
N ALA A 238 14.82 4.57 -4.55
CA ALA A 238 14.08 5.70 -5.09
C ALA A 238 15.07 6.82 -5.40
N SER A 239 14.78 7.60 -6.43
CA SER A 239 15.39 8.91 -6.59
C SER A 239 14.52 10.00 -5.94
N ILE A 240 15.02 11.23 -5.76
CA ILE A 240 14.21 12.33 -5.19
C ILE A 240 12.95 12.53 -6.03
N TRP A 241 13.10 12.51 -7.35
CA TRP A 241 11.98 12.68 -8.26
C TRP A 241 10.86 11.68 -7.98
N ASP A 242 11.20 10.42 -7.66
CA ASP A 242 10.23 9.37 -7.36
C ASP A 242 9.45 9.63 -6.06
N LEU A 243 9.98 10.48 -5.18
CA LEU A 243 9.48 10.77 -3.83
C LEU A 243 8.81 12.14 -3.68
N CYS A 244 9.19 13.11 -4.49
CA CYS A 244 8.98 14.54 -4.21
C CYS A 244 8.27 15.31 -5.33
N ASN A 245 7.78 14.66 -6.38
CA ASN A 245 6.96 15.32 -7.39
C ASN A 245 5.54 15.67 -6.90
N MET A 246 4.86 16.56 -7.60
CA MET A 246 3.53 17.05 -7.23
C MET A 246 2.47 15.96 -7.21
N ALA A 247 2.55 14.96 -8.10
CA ALA A 247 1.61 13.84 -8.09
C ALA A 247 1.67 13.07 -6.76
N VAL A 248 2.87 12.91 -6.17
CA VAL A 248 3.05 12.30 -4.84
C VAL A 248 2.46 13.18 -3.74
N PHE A 249 2.73 14.50 -3.77
CA PHE A 249 2.23 15.41 -2.75
C PHE A 249 0.71 15.54 -2.76
N HIS A 250 0.10 15.69 -3.94
CA HIS A 250 -1.36 15.68 -4.13
C HIS A 250 -1.99 14.41 -3.58
N TRP A 251 -1.43 13.25 -3.91
CA TRP A 251 -1.95 11.97 -3.42
C TRP A 251 -1.90 11.90 -1.89
N ARG A 252 -0.80 12.33 -1.26
CA ARG A 252 -0.64 12.31 0.21
C ARG A 252 -1.62 13.25 0.89
N ALA A 253 -1.72 14.49 0.39
CA ALA A 253 -2.66 15.48 0.90
C ALA A 253 -4.10 14.98 0.77
N LYS A 254 -4.47 14.41 -0.39
CA LYS A 254 -5.80 13.87 -0.63
C LYS A 254 -6.19 12.78 0.35
N VAL A 255 -5.34 11.77 0.52
CA VAL A 255 -5.64 10.64 1.43
C VAL A 255 -5.82 11.12 2.86
N ARG A 256 -5.01 12.09 3.29
CA ARG A 256 -5.17 12.75 4.60
C ARG A 256 -6.46 13.57 4.67
N ALA A 257 -6.81 14.32 3.62
CA ALA A 257 -7.99 15.18 3.57
C ALA A 257 -9.31 14.39 3.55
N VAL A 258 -9.38 13.28 2.81
CA VAL A 258 -10.52 12.35 2.84
C VAL A 258 -10.74 11.81 4.26
N GLY A 259 -9.68 11.81 5.07
CA GLY A 259 -9.70 11.32 6.43
C GLY A 259 -10.03 9.85 6.42
N ASP A 260 -9.27 9.04 5.67
CA ASP A 260 -9.38 7.59 5.78
C ASP A 260 -9.06 7.18 7.22
N THR A 261 -10.11 7.19 8.05
CA THR A 261 -10.07 6.92 9.49
C THR A 261 -9.63 5.50 9.81
N GLU A 262 -9.49 4.66 8.78
CA GLU A 262 -9.02 3.29 8.89
C GLU A 262 -7.51 3.17 8.71
N TYR A 263 -6.83 4.25 8.30
CA TYR A 263 -5.38 4.33 8.36
C TYR A 263 -4.91 4.36 9.83
N ARG A 264 -4.71 3.16 10.39
CA ARG A 264 -4.23 2.93 11.77
C ARG A 264 -2.75 2.56 11.84
N GLY A 265 -2.06 2.63 10.70
CA GLY A 265 -0.74 2.03 10.50
C GLY A 265 0.46 2.87 10.96
N TYR A 266 0.28 4.09 11.48
CA TYR A 266 1.45 4.87 11.88
C TYR A 266 2.15 4.22 13.07
N VAL A 267 3.34 3.69 12.79
CA VAL A 267 4.27 3.18 13.78
C VAL A 267 5.58 3.90 13.54
N GLU A 268 6.02 4.64 14.55
CA GLU A 268 7.35 5.22 14.55
C GLU A 268 8.39 4.10 14.59
N ASP A 269 9.27 4.09 13.60
CA ASP A 269 10.31 3.09 13.43
C ASP A 269 11.61 3.77 12.99
N LYS A 270 12.72 3.38 13.62
CA LYS A 270 14.02 4.05 13.44
C LYS A 270 14.81 3.53 12.24
N LEU A 271 14.38 2.43 11.62
CA LEU A 271 15.10 1.79 10.52
C LEU A 271 14.55 2.15 9.14
N HIS A 272 13.54 3.02 9.06
CA HIS A 272 12.96 3.44 7.79
C HIS A 272 14.02 4.12 6.90
N ASP A 273 13.93 3.85 5.60
CA ASP A 273 14.76 4.49 4.57
C ASP A 273 13.87 5.37 3.70
N PHE A 274 14.18 6.66 3.64
CA PHE A 274 13.43 7.60 2.83
C PHE A 274 13.45 7.19 1.34
N TYR A 275 14.60 6.72 0.85
CA TYR A 275 14.84 6.31 -0.52
C TYR A 275 14.40 4.89 -0.82
N GLN A 276 13.66 4.23 0.05
CA GLN A 276 13.09 2.93 -0.27
C GLN A 276 11.72 3.11 -0.93
N LEU A 277 11.56 2.55 -2.13
CA LEU A 277 10.26 2.31 -2.75
C LEU A 277 9.69 0.96 -2.31
N GLY A 278 8.39 0.83 -2.52
CA GLY A 278 7.71 -0.45 -2.32
C GLY A 278 7.91 -1.36 -3.52
N GLY A 279 7.36 -2.55 -3.41
CA GLY A 279 7.05 -3.37 -4.57
C GLY A 279 6.57 -4.74 -4.18
N ASP A 280 6.55 -5.63 -5.16
CA ASP A 280 5.90 -6.93 -5.05
C ASP A 280 6.75 -7.97 -5.76
N ILE A 281 7.04 -9.08 -5.09
CA ILE A 281 7.92 -10.13 -5.59
C ILE A 281 7.22 -11.46 -5.47
N ILE A 282 7.24 -12.23 -6.53
CA ILE A 282 6.67 -13.57 -6.57
C ILE A 282 7.81 -14.56 -6.71
N VAL A 283 7.86 -15.54 -5.82
CA VAL A 283 8.84 -16.63 -5.86
C VAL A 283 8.19 -17.99 -5.76
N ASP A 284 8.90 -19.02 -6.23
CA ASP A 284 8.52 -20.41 -6.01
C ASP A 284 8.91 -20.90 -4.59
N ALA A 285 8.51 -22.14 -4.25
CA ALA A 285 8.84 -22.76 -2.97
C ALA A 285 10.35 -22.92 -2.67
N LYS A 286 11.23 -22.76 -3.66
CA LYS A 286 12.69 -22.81 -3.49
C LYS A 286 13.31 -21.42 -3.29
N GLY A 287 12.53 -20.35 -3.44
CA GLY A 287 13.00 -18.97 -3.40
C GLY A 287 13.47 -18.45 -4.76
N LYS A 288 13.18 -19.17 -5.85
CA LYS A 288 13.50 -18.70 -7.20
C LYS A 288 12.49 -17.65 -7.63
N LEU A 289 13.00 -16.57 -8.20
CA LEU A 289 12.21 -15.46 -8.73
C LEU A 289 11.28 -15.90 -9.88
N ILE A 290 10.00 -15.56 -9.78
CA ILE A 290 8.98 -15.72 -10.83
C ILE A 290 8.66 -14.36 -11.46
N SER A 291 8.44 -13.35 -10.63
CA SER A 291 8.15 -11.98 -11.08
C SER A 291 8.59 -10.97 -10.03
N VAL A 292 8.97 -9.77 -10.49
CA VAL A 292 9.27 -8.61 -9.65
C VAL A 292 8.57 -7.41 -10.24
N TYR A 293 7.78 -6.76 -9.40
CA TYR A 293 7.26 -5.42 -9.64
C TYR A 293 8.02 -4.44 -8.76
N LYS A 294 8.87 -3.63 -9.38
CA LYS A 294 9.51 -2.48 -8.71
C LYS A 294 8.63 -1.27 -8.91
N SER A 295 8.18 -0.68 -7.80
CA SER A 295 7.43 0.57 -7.89
C SER A 295 8.34 1.65 -8.48
N LYS A 296 7.78 2.48 -9.35
CA LYS A 296 8.47 3.60 -10.01
C LYS A 296 8.29 4.92 -9.25
N SER A 297 7.38 4.95 -8.28
CA SER A 297 7.11 6.11 -7.44
C SER A 297 6.49 5.65 -6.12
N THR A 298 6.29 6.58 -5.19
CA THR A 298 5.66 6.25 -3.91
C THR A 298 4.22 5.77 -4.02
N THR A 299 3.52 6.16 -5.10
CA THR A 299 2.10 5.86 -5.35
C THR A 299 1.90 4.72 -6.35
N ASP A 300 2.98 4.25 -6.99
CA ASP A 300 2.95 3.16 -7.95
C ASP A 300 2.82 1.80 -7.24
N ARG A 301 1.72 1.09 -7.51
CA ARG A 301 1.46 -0.26 -7.03
C ARG A 301 0.72 -1.06 -8.10
N PRO A 302 1.05 -2.35 -8.29
CA PRO A 302 0.31 -3.18 -9.22
C PRO A 302 -1.08 -3.46 -8.66
N SER A 303 -2.08 -3.54 -9.52
CA SER A 303 -3.40 -4.03 -9.13
C SER A 303 -3.35 -5.51 -8.73
N VAL A 304 -4.33 -5.95 -7.94
CA VAL A 304 -4.45 -7.37 -7.55
C VAL A 304 -4.60 -8.27 -8.79
N ASP A 305 -5.30 -7.82 -9.82
CA ASP A 305 -5.46 -8.57 -11.08
C ASP A 305 -4.13 -8.74 -11.83
N GLU A 306 -3.26 -7.73 -11.82
CA GLU A 306 -1.93 -7.84 -12.40
C GLU A 306 -1.07 -8.85 -11.64
N LEU A 307 -1.11 -8.82 -10.30
CA LEU A 307 -0.39 -9.79 -9.47
C LEU A 307 -0.84 -11.23 -9.73
N LEU A 308 -2.16 -11.47 -9.79
CA LEU A 308 -2.73 -12.80 -10.01
C LEU A 308 -2.37 -13.42 -11.37
N LYS A 309 -2.04 -12.61 -12.38
CA LYS A 309 -1.55 -13.09 -13.69
C LYS A 309 -0.18 -13.77 -13.59
N PHE A 310 0.66 -13.34 -12.65
CA PHE A 310 2.00 -13.89 -12.47
C PHE A 310 2.05 -15.07 -11.50
N ILE A 311 0.99 -15.29 -10.72
CA ILE A 311 0.89 -16.47 -9.87
C ILE A 311 0.67 -17.69 -10.77
N PRO A 312 1.61 -18.67 -10.77
CA PRO A 312 1.47 -19.87 -11.58
C PRO A 312 0.15 -20.57 -11.28
N ASN A 313 -0.53 -21.04 -12.33
CA ASN A 313 -1.55 -22.06 -12.15
C ASN A 313 -0.82 -23.35 -11.81
N PHE A 314 -0.63 -23.58 -10.52
CA PHE A 314 -0.34 -24.91 -10.08
C PHE A 314 -1.61 -25.72 -10.34
N ASP A 315 -1.59 -26.55 -11.37
CA ASP A 315 -2.65 -27.54 -11.56
C ASP A 315 -2.95 -28.18 -10.20
N GLN A 316 -4.22 -28.50 -9.95
CA GLN A 316 -4.59 -29.36 -8.84
C GLN A 316 -4.29 -30.82 -9.23
N PRO A 317 -3.03 -31.30 -9.12
CA PRO A 317 -2.87 -32.70 -8.73
C PRO A 317 -1.86 -32.81 -7.59
N ALA A 318 -2.34 -32.65 -6.36
CA ALA A 318 -1.61 -33.10 -5.16
C ALA A 318 -2.46 -33.26 -3.88
N LEU A 319 -3.76 -32.95 -3.89
CA LEU A 319 -4.68 -33.36 -2.80
C LEU A 319 -5.30 -34.75 -3.01
N ASN A 320 -5.06 -35.36 -4.18
CA ASN A 320 -5.58 -36.68 -4.57
C ASN A 320 -4.55 -37.80 -4.49
N ASN A 321 -3.38 -37.60 -3.88
CA ASN A 321 -2.48 -38.72 -3.57
C ASN A 321 -2.86 -39.31 -2.20
N PRO A 322 -3.44 -40.52 -2.12
CA PRO A 322 -3.92 -41.11 -0.85
C PRO A 322 -2.78 -41.40 0.15
N SER A 323 -1.52 -41.31 -0.29
CA SER A 323 -0.34 -41.60 0.52
C SER A 323 0.25 -40.40 1.29
N ARG A 324 -0.32 -39.18 1.15
CA ARG A 324 0.11 -37.98 1.91
C ARG A 324 -1.06 -37.06 2.31
N LYS A 325 -2.14 -37.59 2.85
CA LYS A 325 -3.07 -36.78 3.65
C LYS A 325 -2.57 -36.77 5.10
N PRO A 326 -2.38 -35.61 5.76
CA PRO A 326 -2.40 -35.61 7.22
C PRO A 326 -3.74 -36.21 7.62
N SER A 327 -3.72 -37.19 8.52
CA SER A 327 -4.97 -37.78 9.00
C SER A 327 -5.84 -36.66 9.59
N VAL A 328 -7.16 -36.81 9.50
CA VAL A 328 -8.10 -35.88 10.15
C VAL A 328 -7.75 -35.73 11.64
N ALA A 329 -7.20 -36.79 12.25
CA ALA A 329 -6.63 -36.77 13.60
C ALA A 329 -5.40 -35.85 13.77
N ALA A 330 -4.51 -35.72 12.77
CA ALA A 330 -3.37 -34.81 12.81
C ALA A 330 -3.77 -33.34 12.65
N CYS A 331 -4.77 -33.04 11.80
CA CYS A 331 -5.35 -31.69 11.71
C CYS A 331 -6.13 -31.33 12.98
N GLN A 332 -6.84 -32.28 13.60
CA GLN A 332 -7.50 -32.08 14.89
C GLN A 332 -6.50 -31.92 16.04
N GLN A 333 -5.38 -32.64 16.06
CA GLN A 333 -4.34 -32.45 17.07
C GLN A 333 -3.72 -31.04 17.00
N LEU A 334 -3.37 -30.55 15.80
CA LEU A 334 -2.82 -29.19 15.63
C LEU A 334 -3.79 -28.09 16.09
N LEU A 335 -5.08 -28.25 15.82
CA LEU A 335 -6.12 -27.31 16.25
C LEU A 335 -6.42 -27.41 17.75
N THR A 336 -6.32 -28.59 18.35
CA THR A 336 -6.53 -28.80 19.79
C THR A 336 -5.36 -28.23 20.60
N THR A 337 -4.12 -28.38 20.12
CA THR A 337 -2.93 -27.81 20.78
C THR A 337 -2.95 -26.27 20.75
N ALA A 338 -3.47 -25.66 19.68
CA ALA A 338 -3.64 -24.21 19.58
C ALA A 338 -4.73 -23.66 20.52
N ALA A 339 -5.82 -24.41 20.75
CA ALA A 339 -6.89 -24.02 21.65
C ALA A 339 -6.52 -24.16 23.15
N VAL A 340 -5.69 -25.15 23.49
CA VAL A 340 -5.23 -25.38 24.87
C VAL A 340 -4.20 -24.34 25.33
N ASN A 341 -3.39 -23.81 24.42
CA ASN A 341 -2.31 -22.87 24.77
C ASN A 341 -2.75 -21.40 24.83
N ASN A 342 -3.98 -21.06 24.44
CA ASN A 342 -4.51 -19.70 24.61
C ASN A 342 -6.04 -19.65 24.88
N PRO A 343 -6.48 -19.98 26.11
CA PRO A 343 -7.90 -20.02 26.47
C PRO A 343 -8.60 -18.65 26.55
N ARG A 344 -7.93 -17.52 26.22
CA ARG A 344 -8.52 -16.16 26.31
C ARG A 344 -8.88 -15.51 24.96
N SER A 345 -8.69 -16.21 23.84
CA SER A 345 -9.13 -15.70 22.53
C SER A 345 -10.65 -15.85 22.36
N LYS A 346 -11.42 -14.82 22.76
CA LYS A 346 -12.87 -14.75 22.54
C LYS A 346 -13.25 -14.76 21.03
N SER A 347 -12.32 -14.40 20.15
CA SER A 347 -12.53 -14.37 18.69
C SER A 347 -12.56 -15.77 18.07
N LEU A 348 -11.80 -16.74 18.58
CA LEU A 348 -11.84 -18.13 18.10
C LEU A 348 -13.12 -18.88 18.53
N GLN A 349 -13.63 -18.60 19.73
CA GLN A 349 -14.90 -19.17 20.21
C GLN A 349 -16.12 -18.60 19.44
N TYR A 350 -16.04 -17.34 18.99
CA TYR A 350 -17.07 -16.72 18.16
C TYR A 350 -17.09 -17.30 16.74
N ALA A 351 -15.92 -17.53 16.15
CA ALA A 351 -15.79 -18.17 14.83
C ALA A 351 -16.29 -19.63 14.84
N TRP A 352 -16.08 -20.36 15.94
CA TRP A 352 -16.60 -21.73 16.11
C TRP A 352 -18.13 -21.78 16.19
N ARG A 353 -18.78 -20.89 16.96
CA ARG A 353 -20.26 -20.86 17.04
C ARG A 353 -20.91 -20.56 15.70
N LYS A 354 -20.30 -19.68 14.87
CA LYS A 354 -20.81 -19.39 13.52
C LYS A 354 -20.58 -20.52 12.51
N ALA A 355 -19.52 -21.31 12.68
CA ALA A 355 -19.25 -22.47 11.83
C ALA A 355 -20.18 -23.65 12.13
N ASP A 356 -20.58 -23.83 13.40
CA ASP A 356 -21.51 -24.88 13.81
C ASP A 356 -22.98 -24.56 13.43
N GLU A 357 -23.34 -23.28 13.37
CA GLU A 357 -24.66 -22.81 12.91
C GLU A 357 -24.88 -22.92 11.38
N GLN A 358 -23.82 -23.15 10.59
CA GLN A 358 -23.91 -23.35 9.13
C GLN A 358 -23.51 -24.77 8.73
N GLN A 359 -24.31 -25.75 9.17
CA GLN A 359 -24.23 -27.12 8.65
C GLN A 359 -24.76 -27.20 7.19
N PHE A 360 -23.87 -27.62 6.30
CA PHE A 360 -24.10 -28.42 5.09
C PHE A 360 -25.40 -28.19 4.28
N LYS A 361 -25.27 -27.47 3.16
CA LYS A 361 -26.01 -27.81 1.92
C LYS A 361 -25.08 -27.78 0.72
N TYR A 362 -24.63 -28.96 0.34
CA TYR A 362 -24.17 -29.26 -1.03
C TYR A 362 -25.35 -29.03 -1.98
N CYS A 363 -25.12 -28.31 -3.08
CA CYS A 363 -25.93 -28.44 -4.30
C CYS A 363 -24.98 -28.76 -5.45
N ASP A 364 -24.98 -30.05 -5.76
CA ASP A 364 -24.40 -30.71 -6.90
C ASP A 364 -25.16 -30.26 -8.16
N TYR A 365 -24.47 -29.64 -9.12
CA TYR A 365 -25.04 -29.34 -10.44
C TYR A 365 -24.31 -30.19 -11.48
N SER A 366 -24.65 -31.48 -11.50
CA SER A 366 -24.50 -32.29 -12.70
C SER A 366 -25.61 -33.35 -12.75
N SER A 367 -26.20 -33.51 -13.94
CA SER A 367 -27.17 -34.53 -14.37
C SER A 367 -28.65 -34.35 -13.99
N ALA A 368 -29.46 -33.92 -14.98
CA ALA A 368 -30.63 -34.68 -15.47
C ALA A 368 -31.40 -33.90 -16.57
N LYS A 369 -31.46 -34.47 -17.77
CA LYS A 369 -32.63 -34.33 -18.68
C LYS A 369 -33.78 -35.16 -18.08
N PRO A 370 -35.06 -34.81 -18.33
CA PRO A 370 -35.84 -35.54 -19.36
C PRO A 370 -36.81 -34.61 -20.15
N GLN A 371 -36.91 -34.79 -21.47
CA GLN A 371 -38.01 -35.46 -22.20
C GLN A 371 -39.38 -34.78 -22.18
N THR A 372 -39.83 -34.57 -23.42
CA THR A 372 -41.15 -34.27 -24.00
C THR A 372 -42.31 -35.09 -23.43
N GLU A 373 -43.50 -34.49 -23.29
CA GLU A 373 -44.68 -34.76 -24.14
C GLU A 373 -45.98 -34.07 -23.65
N SER A 374 -46.58 -33.32 -24.58
CA SER A 374 -47.99 -33.26 -25.00
C SER A 374 -49.17 -32.92 -24.06
N SER A 375 -50.14 -32.21 -24.70
CA SER A 375 -51.57 -32.05 -24.41
C SER A 375 -51.93 -31.03 -23.30
N THR A 376 -52.88 -30.10 -23.42
CA THR A 376 -53.94 -29.81 -24.40
C THR A 376 -54.56 -28.45 -24.04
N ASN A 377 -54.86 -27.63 -25.07
CA ASN A 377 -56.02 -26.74 -25.29
C ASN A 377 -56.69 -25.85 -24.21
N VAL A 378 -57.38 -24.84 -24.77
CA VAL A 378 -58.45 -23.95 -24.26
C VAL A 378 -57.91 -22.63 -23.70
N THR A 379 -58.12 -21.45 -24.29
CA THR A 379 -59.04 -20.95 -25.35
C THR A 379 -58.39 -19.76 -26.05
#